data_AF-A0A317V9Q7-F1
#
_entry.id   AF-A0A317V9Q7-F1
#
_cell.length_a   1.000
_cell.length_b   1.000
_cell.length_c   1.000
_cell.angle_alpha   90.00
_cell.angle_beta   90.00
_cell.angle_gamma   90.00
#
_symmetry.space_group_name_H-M   'P 1'
#
loop_
_entity.id
_entity.type
_entity.pdbx_description
1 polymer ?
#
loop_
_entity_poly.entity_id
_entity_poly.type
_entity_poly.pdbx_seq_one_letter_code
_entity_poly.pdbx_strand_id
1 'polypeptide(L)'
;MDLLVELESLAIAAESESNPETALLTPTAIPSPPIQHPITARDRNATYLVKLEGPLDSPTTVQRLSRSPTVPTLKEGIGETGPARFCSITGAMKFALQSSSSLSVTGFTPTFIRVNLSPKRLSGYSTAPSLGGDVDPTLPQNRAIDANEVFLPMQDEYPVWYFFYGTLAVPEILARTLGLDDMPVLTRARTKGGVIRSWGCKYTALVDGPASAVVDGWAFRVDSEEVEEALRAYETDYYEVVRCEICLVDGGEVVKGLVFRFVGDVD
;
A
#
# COMPACT_ATOMS: atom_id res chain seq x y z
N MET A 1 18.42 9.15 12.87
CA MET A 1 17.71 8.14 13.67
C MET A 1 16.63 7.60 12.76
N ASP A 2 16.80 6.35 12.33
CA ASP A 2 16.16 5.80 11.15
C ASP A 2 14.78 5.24 11.52
N LEU A 3 13.73 5.98 11.20
CA LEU A 3 12.34 5.68 11.58
C LEU A 3 11.88 4.31 11.04
N LEU A 4 12.49 3.84 9.96
CA LEU A 4 12.25 2.53 9.36
C LEU A 4 12.76 1.38 10.26
N VAL A 5 13.91 1.56 10.91
CA VAL A 5 14.49 0.56 11.82
C VAL A 5 13.67 0.45 13.11
N GLU A 6 13.12 1.57 13.61
CA GLU A 6 12.21 1.55 14.77
C GLU A 6 10.88 0.86 14.44
N LEU A 7 10.32 1.07 13.24
CA LEU A 7 9.07 0.43 12.82
C LEU A 7 9.22 -1.09 12.61
N GLU A 8 10.34 -1.55 12.03
CA GLU A 8 10.64 -2.98 11.92
C GLU A 8 10.88 -3.61 13.30
N SER A 9 11.58 -2.92 14.21
CA SER A 9 11.85 -3.43 15.56
C SER A 9 10.57 -3.53 16.42
N LEU A 10 9.61 -2.63 16.22
CA LEU A 10 8.33 -2.62 16.96
C LEU A 10 7.34 -3.67 16.44
N ALA A 11 7.37 -4.00 15.14
CA ALA A 11 6.60 -5.11 14.60
C ALA A 11 7.06 -6.45 15.19
N ILE A 12 8.36 -6.62 15.40
CA ILE A 12 8.95 -7.80 16.05
C ILE A 12 8.59 -7.87 17.54
N ALA A 13 8.53 -6.71 18.23
CA ALA A 13 8.20 -6.67 19.66
C ALA A 13 6.72 -6.96 19.94
N ALA A 14 5.80 -6.51 19.08
CA ALA A 14 4.37 -6.77 19.22
C ALA A 14 3.99 -8.26 19.03
N GLU A 15 4.83 -9.05 18.34
CA GLU A 15 4.68 -10.51 18.26
C GLU A 15 5.13 -11.25 19.52
N SER A 16 5.79 -10.58 20.47
CA SER A 16 6.41 -11.22 21.65
C SER A 16 5.63 -11.09 22.96
N GLU A 17 4.59 -10.27 23.04
CA GLU A 17 3.80 -10.09 24.27
C GLU A 17 2.50 -10.90 24.26
N SER A 18 2.61 -12.22 24.48
CA SER A 18 1.52 -13.01 25.05
C SER A 18 1.98 -13.80 26.29
N ASN A 19 1.80 -13.11 27.42
CA ASN A 19 1.59 -13.61 28.79
C ASN A 19 2.79 -14.15 29.63
N PRO A 20 3.00 -13.63 30.87
CA PRO A 20 3.98 -14.15 31.83
C PRO A 20 3.39 -15.15 32.86
N GLU A 21 4.31 -15.91 33.50
CA GLU A 21 4.19 -16.79 34.69
C GLU A 21 3.39 -18.11 34.52
N THR A 22 3.82 -19.29 34.98
CA THR A 22 4.65 -19.71 36.13
C THR A 22 5.39 -21.03 35.83
N ALA A 23 6.58 -21.22 36.40
CA ALA A 23 7.45 -22.38 36.22
C ALA A 23 6.96 -23.69 36.88
N LEU A 24 7.18 -24.85 36.23
CA LEU A 24 7.92 -26.03 36.76
C LEU A 24 7.86 -27.27 35.82
N LEU A 25 9.07 -27.77 35.50
CA LEU A 25 9.48 -29.15 35.15
C LEU A 25 9.01 -29.78 33.80
N THR A 26 10.02 -30.09 32.97
CA THR A 26 9.97 -30.89 31.73
C THR A 26 9.65 -32.39 32.01
N PRO A 27 9.10 -33.15 31.04
CA PRO A 27 9.93 -33.80 30.02
C PRO A 27 9.33 -33.85 28.59
N THR A 28 10.20 -33.58 27.62
CA THR A 28 10.24 -34.08 26.22
C THR A 28 8.95 -33.98 25.38
N ALA A 29 8.77 -32.84 24.69
CA ALA A 29 7.77 -32.68 23.65
C ALA A 29 8.41 -32.61 22.26
N ILE A 30 7.85 -33.39 21.34
CA ILE A 30 8.08 -33.44 19.89
C ILE A 30 8.09 -32.01 19.31
N PRO A 31 8.97 -31.66 18.34
CA PRO A 31 8.93 -30.35 17.72
C PRO A 31 7.57 -30.14 17.03
N SER A 32 6.76 -29.26 17.62
CA SER A 32 5.53 -28.76 17.03
C SER A 32 5.85 -28.11 15.67
N PRO A 33 5.00 -28.28 14.65
CA PRO A 33 5.19 -27.60 13.37
C PRO A 33 5.19 -26.08 13.60
N PRO A 34 5.94 -25.32 12.78
CA PRO A 34 5.96 -23.86 12.89
C PRO A 34 4.53 -23.34 12.79
N ILE A 35 4.13 -22.53 13.76
CA ILE A 35 2.85 -21.84 13.80
C ILE A 35 2.77 -21.01 12.51
N GLN A 36 1.95 -21.46 11.57
CA GLN A 36 1.64 -20.69 10.38
C GLN A 36 0.73 -19.56 10.83
N HIS A 37 1.29 -18.36 11.03
CA HIS A 37 0.47 -17.17 11.20
C HIS A 37 -0.44 -17.05 9.97
N PRO A 38 -1.77 -16.88 10.16
CA PRO A 38 -2.68 -16.74 9.04
C PRO A 38 -2.26 -15.53 8.21
N ILE A 39 -2.05 -15.76 6.92
CA ILE A 39 -1.67 -14.70 5.97
C ILE A 39 -2.75 -13.62 6.01
N THR A 40 -2.37 -12.39 6.36
CA THR A 40 -3.32 -11.28 6.45
C THR A 40 -3.87 -10.93 5.06
N ALA A 41 -5.04 -10.27 5.00
CA ALA A 41 -5.57 -9.77 3.72
C ALA A 41 -4.56 -8.85 3.00
N ARG A 42 -3.81 -8.06 3.78
CA ARG A 42 -2.71 -7.23 3.30
C ARG A 42 -1.60 -8.06 2.66
N ASP A 43 -1.13 -9.12 3.31
CA ASP A 43 -0.07 -9.96 2.74
C ASP A 43 -0.51 -10.66 1.45
N ARG A 44 -1.80 -11.00 1.31
CA ARG A 44 -2.35 -11.55 0.06
C ARG A 44 -2.38 -10.53 -1.08
N ASN A 45 -2.65 -9.26 -0.75
CA ASN A 45 -2.79 -8.16 -1.72
C ASN A 45 -1.48 -7.38 -1.96
N ALA A 46 -0.45 -7.62 -1.15
CA ALA A 46 0.86 -7.01 -1.31
C ALA A 46 1.46 -7.36 -2.68
N THR A 47 2.25 -6.42 -3.21
CA THR A 47 2.94 -6.58 -4.49
C THR A 47 4.33 -7.13 -4.25
N TYR A 48 4.72 -8.15 -5.00
CA TYR A 48 6.05 -8.73 -4.98
C TYR A 48 6.64 -8.76 -6.39
N LEU A 49 7.96 -8.65 -6.49
CA LEU A 49 8.72 -9.01 -7.67
C LEU A 49 9.30 -10.41 -7.46
N VAL A 50 9.03 -11.33 -8.39
CA VAL A 50 9.74 -12.60 -8.46
C VAL A 50 10.77 -12.53 -9.58
N LYS A 51 12.02 -12.90 -9.27
CA LYS A 51 13.08 -12.95 -10.27
C LYS A 51 12.84 -14.08 -11.26
N LEU A 52 13.00 -13.79 -12.55
CA LEU A 52 12.92 -14.80 -13.59
C LEU A 52 14.25 -15.53 -13.72
N GLU A 53 14.33 -16.71 -13.13
CA GLU A 53 15.52 -17.56 -13.13
C GLU A 53 15.16 -19.04 -12.95
N GLY A 54 16.03 -19.92 -13.43
CA GLY A 54 15.83 -21.37 -13.32
C GLY A 54 14.49 -21.83 -13.91
N PRO A 55 13.67 -22.61 -13.16
CA PRO A 55 12.35 -23.05 -13.61
C PRO A 55 11.33 -21.92 -13.78
N LEU A 56 11.60 -20.70 -13.30
CA LEU A 56 10.75 -19.52 -13.47
C LEU A 56 11.32 -18.60 -14.56
N ASP A 57 11.50 -19.13 -15.77
CA ASP A 57 12.17 -18.43 -16.87
C ASP A 57 11.33 -17.37 -17.59
N SER A 58 10.00 -17.41 -17.43
CA SER A 58 9.07 -16.61 -18.21
C SER A 58 7.80 -16.25 -17.44
N PRO A 59 7.13 -15.12 -17.79
CA PRO A 59 5.84 -14.74 -17.20
C PRO A 59 4.78 -15.84 -17.33
N THR A 60 4.77 -16.57 -18.45
CA THR A 60 3.86 -17.69 -18.69
C THR A 60 4.10 -18.85 -17.72
N THR A 61 5.36 -19.13 -17.38
CA THR A 61 5.68 -20.12 -16.35
C THR A 61 5.23 -19.68 -14.98
N VAL A 62 5.45 -18.41 -14.63
CA VAL A 62 4.95 -17.83 -13.37
C VAL A 62 3.43 -17.90 -13.30
N GLN A 63 2.71 -17.54 -14.36
CA GLN A 63 1.24 -17.64 -14.44
C GLN A 63 0.78 -19.08 -14.16
N ARG A 64 1.34 -20.06 -14.88
CA ARG A 64 0.95 -21.47 -14.79
C ARG A 64 1.19 -22.03 -13.38
N LEU A 65 2.35 -21.75 -12.79
CA LEU A 65 2.70 -22.28 -11.46
C LEU A 65 1.96 -21.56 -10.32
N SER A 66 1.65 -20.27 -10.48
CA SER A 66 0.82 -19.52 -9.52
C SER A 66 -0.68 -19.72 -9.70
N ARG A 67 -1.10 -20.41 -10.78
CA ARG A 67 -2.51 -20.58 -11.17
C ARG A 67 -3.25 -19.24 -11.33
N SER A 68 -2.53 -18.21 -11.76
CA SER A 68 -3.10 -16.88 -11.98
C SER A 68 -3.98 -16.86 -13.24
N PRO A 69 -5.15 -16.20 -13.22
CA PRO A 69 -5.98 -16.03 -14.41
C PRO A 69 -5.31 -15.13 -15.46
N THR A 70 -4.42 -14.23 -15.04
CA THR A 70 -3.74 -13.28 -15.90
C THR A 70 -2.22 -13.49 -15.90
N VAL A 71 -1.59 -13.17 -17.03
CA VAL A 71 -0.12 -13.20 -17.16
C VAL A 71 0.46 -12.07 -16.29
N PRO A 72 1.39 -12.36 -15.37
CA PRO A 72 2.04 -11.32 -14.58
C PRO A 72 2.84 -10.34 -15.44
N THR A 73 2.89 -9.08 -15.00
CA THR A 73 3.58 -8.01 -15.71
C THR A 73 5.09 -8.20 -15.61
N LEU A 74 5.78 -8.25 -16.75
CA LEU A 74 7.24 -8.29 -16.82
C LEU A 74 7.82 -6.90 -16.46
N LYS A 75 8.86 -6.91 -15.64
CA LYS A 75 9.67 -5.75 -15.28
C LYS A 75 11.13 -6.10 -15.56
N GLU A 76 11.82 -5.23 -16.26
CA GLU A 76 13.24 -5.41 -16.59
C GLU A 76 14.05 -4.36 -15.86
N GLY A 77 15.26 -4.74 -15.42
CA GLY A 77 16.17 -3.86 -14.71
C GLY A 77 17.62 -4.23 -15.03
N ILE A 78 18.53 -3.33 -14.69
CA ILE A 78 19.98 -3.55 -14.80
C ILE A 78 20.53 -3.56 -13.38
N GLY A 79 21.01 -4.71 -12.94
CA GLY A 79 21.72 -4.84 -11.66
C GLY A 79 23.23 -4.77 -11.87
N GLU A 80 23.98 -4.84 -10.77
CA GLU A 80 25.45 -4.88 -10.78
C GLU A 80 26.00 -6.09 -11.57
N THR A 81 25.24 -7.18 -11.63
CA THR A 81 25.58 -8.40 -12.37
C THR A 81 25.04 -8.44 -13.79
N GLY A 82 24.47 -7.34 -14.30
CA GLY A 82 23.89 -7.24 -15.64
C GLY A 82 22.35 -7.22 -15.66
N PRO A 83 21.73 -7.47 -16.82
CA PRO A 83 20.27 -7.37 -16.97
C PRO A 83 19.57 -8.44 -16.13
N ALA A 84 18.57 -8.01 -15.37
CA ALA A 84 17.72 -8.86 -14.55
C ALA A 84 16.26 -8.68 -14.96
N ARG A 85 15.50 -9.77 -14.95
CA ARG A 85 14.10 -9.79 -15.35
C ARG A 85 13.26 -10.27 -14.17
N PHE A 86 12.14 -9.60 -13.94
CA PHE A 86 11.25 -9.84 -12.82
C PHE A 86 9.80 -9.89 -13.30
N CYS A 87 8.96 -10.61 -12.58
CA CYS A 87 7.50 -10.52 -12.73
C CYS A 87 6.89 -9.86 -11.49
N SER A 88 6.02 -8.88 -11.72
CA SER A 88 5.15 -8.34 -10.68
C SER A 88 4.01 -9.31 -10.40
N ILE A 89 3.89 -9.75 -9.15
CA ILE A 89 2.94 -10.76 -8.69
C ILE A 89 2.26 -10.30 -7.40
N THR A 90 1.08 -10.85 -7.10
CA THR A 90 0.40 -10.65 -5.82
C THR A 90 0.94 -11.59 -4.74
N GLY A 91 0.68 -11.31 -3.48
CA GLY A 91 1.00 -12.21 -2.38
C GLY A 91 0.34 -13.58 -2.49
N ALA A 92 -0.89 -13.65 -3.03
CA ALA A 92 -1.54 -14.91 -3.35
C ALA A 92 -0.74 -15.75 -4.36
N MET A 93 -0.18 -15.11 -5.39
CA MET A 93 0.68 -15.77 -6.37
C MET A 93 2.00 -16.21 -5.74
N LYS A 94 2.62 -15.38 -4.90
CA LYS A 94 3.83 -15.74 -4.14
C LYS A 94 3.60 -17.01 -3.32
N PHE A 95 2.51 -17.06 -2.57
CA PHE A 95 2.16 -18.22 -1.77
C PHE A 95 1.95 -19.48 -2.64
N ALA A 96 1.23 -19.35 -3.75
CA ALA A 96 1.04 -20.43 -4.70
C ALA A 96 2.36 -20.97 -5.26
N LEU A 97 3.29 -20.08 -5.61
CA LEU A 97 4.64 -20.45 -6.07
C LEU A 97 5.45 -21.16 -4.98
N GLN A 98 5.42 -20.66 -3.74
CA GLN A 98 6.10 -21.30 -2.61
C GLN A 98 5.54 -22.69 -2.30
N SER A 99 4.24 -22.89 -2.47
CA SER A 99 3.55 -24.17 -2.28
C SER A 99 3.62 -25.11 -3.50
N SER A 100 4.28 -24.71 -4.59
CA SER A 100 4.29 -25.46 -5.85
C SER A 100 5.20 -26.69 -5.77
N SER A 101 4.61 -27.88 -5.88
CA SER A 101 5.36 -29.14 -5.90
C SER A 101 6.36 -29.24 -7.05
N SER A 102 6.09 -28.57 -8.18
CA SER A 102 7.01 -28.57 -9.34
C SER A 102 8.34 -27.89 -9.00
N LEU A 103 8.34 -26.85 -8.16
CA LEU A 103 9.55 -26.15 -7.73
C LEU A 103 10.25 -26.89 -6.59
N SER A 104 9.48 -27.54 -5.70
CA SER A 104 10.05 -28.34 -4.62
C SER A 104 10.82 -29.56 -5.14
N VAL A 105 10.34 -30.19 -6.22
CA VAL A 105 11.02 -31.34 -6.85
C VAL A 105 12.39 -30.94 -7.44
N THR A 106 12.53 -29.72 -7.95
CA THR A 106 13.80 -29.24 -8.51
C THR A 106 14.76 -28.69 -7.45
N GLY A 107 14.35 -28.63 -6.17
CA GLY A 107 15.12 -27.98 -5.10
C GLY A 107 15.33 -26.47 -5.33
N PHE A 108 14.51 -25.86 -6.18
CA PHE A 108 14.67 -24.46 -6.58
C PHE A 108 13.92 -23.56 -5.60
N THR A 109 14.62 -22.56 -5.06
CA THR A 109 14.03 -21.55 -4.18
C THR A 109 13.91 -20.23 -4.93
N PRO A 110 12.69 -19.77 -5.27
CA PRO A 110 12.50 -18.50 -5.97
C PRO A 110 12.92 -17.30 -5.12
N THR A 111 13.52 -16.29 -5.78
CA THR A 111 13.83 -15.00 -5.15
C THR A 111 12.63 -14.07 -5.24
N PHE A 112 12.13 -13.59 -4.09
CA PHE A 112 11.04 -12.62 -4.00
C PHE A 112 11.50 -11.32 -3.35
N ILE A 113 11.06 -10.19 -3.89
CA ILE A 113 11.28 -8.84 -3.34
C ILE A 113 9.91 -8.22 -3.08
N ARG A 114 9.64 -7.78 -1.84
CA ARG A 114 8.39 -7.06 -1.52
C ARG A 114 8.48 -5.64 -2.06
N VAL A 115 7.45 -5.21 -2.76
CA VAL A 115 7.31 -3.82 -3.23
C VAL A 115 6.47 -3.07 -2.21
N ASN A 116 7.14 -2.31 -1.35
CA ASN A 116 6.51 -1.51 -0.30
C ASN A 116 6.08 -0.13 -0.85
N LEU A 117 5.28 -0.11 -1.92
CA LEU A 117 4.67 1.12 -2.40
C LEU A 117 3.19 1.09 -2.08
N SER A 118 2.67 2.23 -1.63
CA SER A 118 1.23 2.42 -1.51
C SER A 118 0.56 2.18 -2.86
N PRO A 119 -0.39 1.23 -2.98
CA PRO A 119 -1.06 0.98 -4.24
C PRO A 119 -1.97 2.16 -4.61
N LYS A 120 -1.87 2.62 -5.86
CA LYS A 120 -2.81 3.53 -6.51
C LYS A 120 -3.49 2.76 -7.64
N ARG A 121 -4.76 2.38 -7.44
CA ARG A 121 -5.54 1.58 -8.41
C ARG A 121 -6.90 2.22 -8.66
N LEU A 122 -6.87 3.43 -9.20
CA LEU A 122 -8.07 4.22 -9.45
C LEU A 122 -8.88 3.63 -10.61
N SER A 123 -10.18 3.44 -10.39
CA SER A 123 -11.11 2.97 -11.42
C SER A 123 -11.35 4.07 -12.46
N GLY A 124 -11.34 3.71 -13.74
CA GLY A 124 -11.79 4.57 -14.84
C GLY A 124 -13.31 4.56 -15.04
N TYR A 125 -14.03 3.67 -14.36
CA TYR A 125 -15.47 3.43 -14.57
C TYR A 125 -16.32 3.69 -13.31
N SER A 126 -15.69 4.09 -12.21
CA SER A 126 -16.36 4.45 -10.96
C SER A 126 -15.50 5.37 -10.12
N THR A 127 -16.10 5.96 -9.08
CA THR A 127 -15.40 6.78 -8.09
C THR A 127 -14.38 5.99 -7.26
N ALA A 128 -14.43 4.66 -7.26
CA ALA A 128 -13.57 3.82 -6.44
C ALA A 128 -12.08 3.80 -6.85
N PRO A 129 -11.18 3.56 -5.90
CA PRO A 129 -11.42 3.65 -4.46
C PRO A 129 -11.57 5.12 -4.05
N SER A 130 -12.47 5.39 -3.12
CA SER A 130 -12.71 6.73 -2.58
C SER A 130 -12.79 6.68 -1.06
N LEU A 131 -12.38 7.76 -0.40
CA LEU A 131 -12.52 7.93 1.04
C LEU A 131 -14.01 8.08 1.40
N GLY A 132 -14.48 7.32 2.39
CA GLY A 132 -15.86 7.35 2.86
C GLY A 132 -16.48 5.96 2.92
N GLY A 133 -16.92 5.55 4.10
CA GLY A 133 -17.55 4.23 4.30
C GLY A 133 -18.92 4.10 3.64
N ASP A 134 -19.58 5.23 3.38
CA ASP A 134 -20.92 5.30 2.78
C ASP A 134 -20.89 5.30 1.24
N VAL A 135 -19.70 5.42 0.63
CA VAL A 135 -19.54 5.45 -0.83
C VAL A 135 -19.31 4.03 -1.33
N ASP A 136 -20.40 3.27 -1.48
CA ASP A 136 -20.32 1.95 -2.10
C ASP A 136 -20.32 2.11 -3.64
N PRO A 137 -19.19 1.82 -4.32
CA PRO A 137 -19.09 1.97 -5.77
C PRO A 137 -19.94 0.96 -6.55
N THR A 138 -20.45 -0.07 -5.89
CA THR A 138 -21.34 -1.06 -6.51
C THR A 138 -22.78 -0.54 -6.60
N LEU A 139 -23.15 0.49 -5.84
CA LEU A 139 -24.48 1.07 -5.88
C LEU A 139 -24.72 1.84 -7.20
N PRO A 140 -25.91 1.73 -7.82
CA PRO A 140 -26.19 2.33 -9.13
C PRO A 140 -25.89 3.82 -9.22
N GLN A 141 -26.15 4.58 -8.16
CA GLN A 141 -25.92 6.02 -8.11
C GLN A 141 -24.43 6.43 -8.13
N ASN A 142 -23.52 5.49 -7.86
CA ASN A 142 -22.07 5.71 -7.81
C ASN A 142 -21.35 5.13 -9.04
N ARG A 143 -22.08 4.51 -9.97
CA ARG A 143 -21.54 3.98 -11.23
C ARG A 143 -21.56 5.06 -12.31
N ALA A 144 -20.70 4.88 -13.31
CA ALA A 144 -20.78 5.66 -14.54
C ALA A 144 -22.18 5.57 -15.16
N ILE A 145 -22.80 6.73 -15.39
CA ILE A 145 -24.07 6.87 -16.08
C ILE A 145 -23.86 6.78 -17.59
N ASP A 146 -22.71 7.25 -18.07
CA ASP A 146 -22.30 7.24 -19.48
C ASP A 146 -20.86 6.71 -19.63
N ALA A 147 -20.54 6.13 -20.80
CA ALA A 147 -19.20 5.66 -21.12
C ALA A 147 -18.15 6.79 -21.17
N ASN A 148 -18.59 8.05 -21.33
CA ASN A 148 -17.77 9.25 -21.33
C ASN A 148 -17.66 9.91 -19.95
N GLU A 149 -18.24 9.33 -18.91
CA GLU A 149 -18.10 9.88 -17.56
C GLU A 149 -16.65 9.74 -17.08
N VAL A 150 -16.05 10.86 -16.69
CA VAL A 150 -14.66 10.91 -16.24
C VAL A 150 -14.59 11.05 -14.72
N PHE A 151 -13.96 10.07 -14.07
CA PHE A 151 -13.70 10.08 -12.63
C PHE A 151 -12.32 10.66 -12.34
N LEU A 152 -12.32 11.90 -11.84
CA LEU A 152 -11.10 12.62 -11.47
C LEU A 152 -10.75 12.42 -9.99
N PRO A 153 -9.46 12.39 -9.63
CA PRO A 153 -8.31 12.34 -10.56
C PRO A 153 -8.22 11.02 -11.33
N MET A 154 -7.69 11.03 -12.55
CA MET A 154 -7.37 9.81 -13.29
C MET A 154 -6.11 9.14 -12.71
N GLN A 155 -5.88 7.87 -13.09
CA GLN A 155 -4.75 7.07 -12.63
C GLN A 155 -3.40 7.75 -12.86
N ASP A 156 -3.24 8.44 -13.99
CA ASP A 156 -1.97 9.07 -14.42
C ASP A 156 -2.15 10.57 -14.68
N GLU A 157 -3.08 11.22 -13.98
CA GLU A 157 -3.33 12.66 -14.11
C GLU A 157 -2.35 13.47 -13.26
N TYR A 158 -1.67 14.41 -13.91
CA TYR A 158 -0.80 15.40 -13.28
C TYR A 158 -1.02 16.78 -13.91
N PRO A 159 -0.98 17.87 -13.13
CA PRO A 159 -0.79 17.90 -11.68
C PRO A 159 -2.03 17.41 -10.90
N VAL A 160 -1.81 16.82 -9.72
CA VAL A 160 -2.89 16.31 -8.85
C VAL A 160 -2.71 16.78 -7.41
N TRP A 161 -3.83 17.05 -6.73
CA TRP A 161 -3.81 17.45 -5.33
C TRP A 161 -3.79 16.23 -4.41
N TYR A 162 -2.88 16.23 -3.44
CA TYR A 162 -2.83 15.26 -2.36
C TYR A 162 -3.18 15.91 -1.03
N PHE A 163 -4.01 15.23 -0.23
CA PHE A 163 -4.33 15.61 1.13
C PHE A 163 -3.47 14.84 2.14
N PHE A 164 -2.85 15.58 3.06
CA PHE A 164 -2.01 15.06 4.13
C PHE A 164 -2.56 15.42 5.51
N TYR A 165 -2.55 14.45 6.41
CA TYR A 165 -3.08 14.56 7.78
C TYR A 165 -2.09 14.08 8.85
N GLY A 166 -0.88 13.67 8.43
CA GLY A 166 0.15 13.07 9.29
C GLY A 166 1.51 13.74 9.12
N THR A 167 2.58 12.95 9.11
CA THR A 167 3.97 13.47 9.01
C THR A 167 4.25 14.19 7.70
N LEU A 168 3.62 13.79 6.58
CA LEU A 168 3.73 14.49 5.29
C LEU A 168 3.14 15.90 5.29
N ALA A 169 2.34 16.26 6.31
CA ALA A 169 1.87 17.64 6.50
C ALA A 169 2.96 18.58 7.05
N VAL A 170 4.14 18.05 7.40
CA VAL A 170 5.29 18.81 7.87
C VAL A 170 6.20 19.13 6.67
N PRO A 171 6.37 20.40 6.27
CA PRO A 171 7.14 20.79 5.09
C PRO A 171 8.56 20.21 5.07
N GLU A 172 9.23 20.14 6.21
CA GLU A 172 10.61 19.64 6.34
C GLU A 172 10.70 18.13 6.07
N ILE A 173 9.68 17.37 6.47
CA ILE A 173 9.60 15.93 6.21
C ILE A 173 9.31 15.73 4.71
N LEU A 174 8.36 16.49 4.18
CA LEU A 174 7.99 16.43 2.77
C LEU A 174 9.18 16.78 1.85
N ALA A 175 9.91 17.86 2.13
CA ALA A 175 11.10 18.26 1.39
C ALA A 175 12.15 17.14 1.36
N ARG A 176 12.41 16.52 2.52
CA ARG A 176 13.36 15.42 2.66
C ARG A 176 12.92 14.19 1.89
N THR A 177 11.65 13.81 2.00
CA THR A 177 11.09 12.65 1.29
C THR A 177 11.17 12.83 -0.22
N LEU A 178 10.95 14.04 -0.71
CA LEU A 178 10.97 14.37 -2.13
C LEU A 178 12.38 14.74 -2.65
N GLY A 179 13.38 14.84 -1.78
CA GLY A 179 14.73 15.28 -2.14
C GLY A 179 14.77 16.71 -2.69
N LEU A 180 13.86 17.58 -2.22
CA LEU A 180 13.79 18.98 -2.66
C LEU A 180 14.77 19.86 -1.89
N ASP A 181 15.45 20.74 -2.62
CA ASP A 181 16.28 21.80 -2.02
C ASP A 181 15.44 22.93 -1.42
N ASP A 182 14.28 23.21 -2.04
CA ASP A 182 13.33 24.23 -1.61
C ASP A 182 12.21 23.66 -0.72
N MET A 183 11.70 24.49 0.19
CA MET A 183 10.61 24.09 1.08
C MET A 183 9.28 24.02 0.31
N PRO A 184 8.58 22.86 0.31
CA PRO A 184 7.32 22.71 -0.38
C PRO A 184 6.23 23.59 0.25
N VAL A 185 5.41 24.20 -0.59
CA VAL A 185 4.27 25.02 -0.15
C VAL A 185 3.06 24.13 0.08
N LEU A 186 2.65 24.03 1.33
CA LEU A 186 1.44 23.32 1.76
C LEU A 186 0.31 24.33 1.97
N THR A 187 -0.88 24.01 1.46
CA THR A 187 -2.09 24.82 1.61
C THR A 187 -3.00 24.22 2.67
N ARG A 188 -3.57 25.00 3.57
CA ARG A 188 -4.43 24.44 4.63
C ARG A 188 -5.70 23.88 4.01
N ALA A 189 -6.08 22.66 4.39
CA ALA A 189 -7.18 21.97 3.73
C ALA A 189 -8.00 21.10 4.70
N ARG A 190 -9.19 20.69 4.27
CA ARG A 190 -10.05 19.73 4.96
C ARG A 190 -10.57 18.68 3.99
N THR A 191 -10.70 17.44 4.44
CA THR A 191 -11.38 16.38 3.68
C THR A 191 -12.57 15.81 4.46
N LYS A 192 -13.51 15.19 3.75
CA LYS A 192 -14.71 14.57 4.31
C LYS A 192 -14.70 13.05 4.14
N GLY A 193 -15.47 12.33 4.95
CA GLY A 193 -15.64 10.88 4.82
C GLY A 193 -14.52 10.07 5.47
N GLY A 194 -13.62 10.71 6.21
CA GLY A 194 -12.53 10.03 6.92
C GLY A 194 -12.56 10.33 8.41
N VAL A 195 -12.01 9.42 9.20
CA VAL A 195 -11.75 9.60 10.63
C VAL A 195 -10.30 9.24 10.91
N ILE A 196 -9.60 10.08 11.68
CA ILE A 196 -8.27 9.74 12.18
C ILE A 196 -8.44 8.83 13.39
N ARG A 197 -7.77 7.68 13.36
CA ARG A 197 -7.59 6.79 14.52
C ARG A 197 -6.14 6.70 14.93
N SER A 198 -5.92 6.37 16.19
CA SER A 198 -4.59 6.04 16.71
C SER A 198 -4.30 4.56 16.44
N TRP A 199 -3.16 4.27 15.86
CA TRP A 199 -2.64 2.92 15.64
C TRP A 199 -1.33 2.74 16.41
N GLY A 200 -1.23 1.69 17.23
CA GLY A 200 -0.02 1.40 18.01
C GLY A 200 0.41 2.53 18.97
N CYS A 201 -0.56 3.23 19.57
CA CYS A 201 -0.38 4.35 20.52
C CYS A 201 0.32 5.63 19.99
N LYS A 202 1.04 5.58 18.86
CA LYS A 202 1.89 6.67 18.36
C LYS A 202 1.54 7.14 16.94
N TYR A 203 0.89 6.32 16.14
CA TYR A 203 0.65 6.62 14.72
C TYR A 203 -0.79 7.04 14.48
N THR A 204 -1.00 7.98 13.57
CA THR A 204 -2.34 8.40 13.14
C THR A 204 -2.65 7.77 11.79
N ALA A 205 -3.73 7.00 11.74
CA ALA A 205 -4.23 6.33 10.54
C ALA A 205 -5.55 6.96 10.11
N LEU A 206 -5.65 7.37 8.84
CA LEU A 206 -6.94 7.75 8.25
C LEU A 206 -7.66 6.50 7.77
N VAL A 207 -8.84 6.28 8.34
CA VAL A 207 -9.76 5.21 7.93
C VAL A 207 -11.07 5.80 7.44
N ASP A 208 -11.86 4.97 6.76
CA ASP A 208 -13.19 5.35 6.32
C ASP A 208 -14.07 5.75 7.51
N GLY A 209 -14.73 6.88 7.34
CA GLY A 209 -15.69 7.43 8.30
C GLY A 209 -17.04 7.71 7.64
N PRO A 210 -18.01 8.19 8.43
CA PRO A 210 -19.28 8.67 7.91
C PRO A 210 -19.05 9.91 7.03
N ALA A 211 -19.92 10.15 6.05
CA ALA A 211 -19.80 11.28 5.13
C ALA A 211 -19.74 12.67 5.83
N SER A 212 -20.26 12.78 7.05
CA SER A 212 -20.20 13.99 7.87
C SER A 212 -18.89 14.21 8.61
N ALA A 213 -18.03 13.18 8.72
CA ALA A 213 -16.75 13.30 9.39
C ALA A 213 -15.81 14.18 8.57
N VAL A 214 -15.10 15.09 9.25
CA VAL A 214 -14.18 16.04 8.64
C VAL A 214 -12.82 15.88 9.28
N VAL A 215 -11.78 15.86 8.45
CA VAL A 215 -10.39 15.81 8.87
C VAL A 215 -9.69 17.07 8.41
N ASP A 216 -9.06 17.77 9.35
CA ASP A 216 -8.18 18.90 9.09
C ASP A 216 -6.79 18.41 8.68
N GLY A 217 -6.18 19.11 7.73
CA GLY A 217 -4.85 18.77 7.24
C GLY A 217 -4.34 19.80 6.25
N TRP A 218 -3.55 19.32 5.30
CA TRP A 218 -2.87 20.15 4.32
C TRP A 218 -3.00 19.54 2.93
N ALA A 219 -3.02 20.38 1.92
CA ALA A 219 -3.00 19.98 0.53
C ALA A 219 -1.66 20.35 -0.10
N PHE A 220 -1.14 19.43 -0.92
CA PHE A 220 0.06 19.61 -1.69
C PHE A 220 -0.22 19.26 -3.15
N ARG A 221 0.30 20.07 -4.08
CA ARG A 221 0.16 19.82 -5.51
C ARG A 221 1.34 18.99 -5.99
N VAL A 222 1.05 17.79 -6.49
CA VAL A 222 2.02 16.87 -7.06
C VAL A 222 2.04 17.08 -8.57
N ASP A 223 3.19 17.51 -9.08
CA ASP A 223 3.33 17.91 -10.49
C ASP A 223 3.82 16.77 -11.41
N SER A 224 4.35 15.66 -10.87
CA SER A 224 4.87 14.53 -11.67
C SER A 224 4.70 13.16 -11.00
N GLU A 225 4.84 12.10 -11.79
CA GLU A 225 4.77 10.70 -11.33
C GLU A 225 5.92 10.36 -10.36
N GLU A 226 7.11 10.89 -10.58
CA GLU A 226 8.28 10.63 -9.73
C GLU A 226 8.08 11.17 -8.31
N VAL A 227 7.47 12.35 -8.20
CA VAL A 227 7.09 12.94 -6.91
C VAL A 227 6.03 12.09 -6.23
N GLU A 228 5.02 11.63 -6.97
CA GLU A 228 4.00 10.74 -6.44
C GLU A 228 4.58 9.40 -5.97
N GLU A 229 5.49 8.81 -6.73
CA GLU A 229 6.14 7.54 -6.40
C GLU A 229 6.94 7.65 -5.09
N ALA A 230 7.66 8.76 -4.88
CA ALA A 230 8.37 9.04 -3.64
C ALA A 230 7.42 9.12 -2.43
N LEU A 231 6.26 9.77 -2.57
CA LEU A 231 5.23 9.81 -1.53
C LEU A 231 4.67 8.42 -1.23
N ARG A 232 4.38 7.65 -2.28
CA ARG A 232 3.85 6.28 -2.16
C ARG A 232 4.87 5.32 -1.54
N ALA A 233 6.16 5.53 -1.78
CA ALA A 233 7.24 4.77 -1.14
C ALA A 233 7.37 5.12 0.35
N TYR A 234 7.18 6.39 0.74
CA TYR A 234 7.22 6.82 2.14
C TYR A 234 6.08 6.23 2.98
N GLU A 235 4.85 6.28 2.46
CA GLU A 235 3.68 5.73 3.17
C GLU A 235 3.66 4.20 3.15
N THR A 236 4.29 3.57 2.15
CA THR A 236 4.38 2.12 1.96
C THR A 236 3.03 1.43 1.69
N ASP A 237 3.04 0.10 1.61
CA ASP A 237 1.84 -0.73 1.40
C ASP A 237 0.98 -0.93 2.67
N TYR A 238 1.24 -0.16 3.75
CA TYR A 238 0.30 0.01 4.86
C TYR A 238 -0.89 0.90 4.49
N TYR A 239 -0.70 1.79 3.52
CA TYR A 239 -1.72 2.71 3.02
C TYR A 239 -1.99 2.46 1.55
N GLU A 240 -3.18 2.83 1.08
CA GLU A 240 -3.54 2.88 -0.34
C GLU A 240 -3.91 4.31 -0.74
N VAL A 241 -3.72 4.63 -2.01
CA VAL A 241 -4.12 5.92 -2.57
C VAL A 241 -5.57 5.85 -3.05
N VAL A 242 -6.43 6.70 -2.50
CA VAL A 242 -7.85 6.77 -2.83
C VAL A 242 -8.27 8.19 -3.21
N ARG A 243 -9.38 8.32 -3.96
CA ARG A 243 -9.98 9.62 -4.29
C ARG A 243 -10.63 10.25 -3.06
N CYS A 244 -10.53 11.58 -2.96
CA CYS A 244 -11.22 12.34 -1.93
C CYS A 244 -11.56 13.75 -2.46
N GLU A 245 -12.45 14.43 -1.74
CA GLU A 245 -12.68 15.86 -1.92
C GLU A 245 -11.83 16.64 -0.92
N ILE A 246 -11.12 17.65 -1.42
CA ILE A 246 -10.23 18.50 -0.64
C ILE A 246 -10.80 19.91 -0.67
N CYS A 247 -11.22 20.39 0.50
CA CYS A 247 -11.68 21.76 0.70
C CYS A 247 -10.48 22.63 1.09
N LEU A 248 -9.98 23.45 0.17
CA LEU A 248 -8.89 24.39 0.45
C LEU A 248 -9.42 25.54 1.30
N VAL A 249 -8.82 25.77 2.46
CA VAL A 249 -9.29 26.78 3.41
C VAL A 249 -9.03 28.18 2.88
N ASP A 250 -7.89 28.39 2.24
CA ASP A 250 -7.44 29.72 1.84
C ASP A 250 -8.22 30.27 0.64
N GLY A 251 -8.79 29.40 -0.20
CA GLY A 251 -9.59 29.76 -1.37
C GLY A 251 -11.09 29.43 -1.27
N GLY A 252 -11.49 28.61 -0.29
CA GLY A 252 -12.86 28.10 -0.17
C GLY A 252 -13.28 27.15 -1.31
N GLU A 253 -12.37 26.81 -2.21
CA GLU A 253 -12.60 25.92 -3.33
C GLU A 253 -12.54 24.45 -2.90
N VAL A 254 -13.36 23.62 -3.53
CA VAL A 254 -13.35 22.16 -3.37
C VAL A 254 -12.72 21.56 -4.61
N VAL A 255 -11.59 20.89 -4.44
CA VAL A 255 -10.85 20.22 -5.51
C VAL A 255 -10.94 18.70 -5.34
N LYS A 256 -10.96 17.98 -6.45
CA LYS A 256 -10.83 16.52 -6.44
C LYS A 256 -9.36 16.17 -6.28
N GLY A 257 -9.07 15.29 -5.33
CA GLY A 257 -7.70 14.93 -5.00
C GLY A 257 -7.56 13.51 -4.52
N LEU A 258 -6.38 13.20 -4.01
CA LEU A 258 -5.97 11.89 -3.54
C LEU A 258 -5.55 11.95 -2.08
N VAL A 259 -5.69 10.84 -1.38
CA VAL A 259 -5.30 10.70 0.02
C VAL A 259 -4.80 9.29 0.30
N PHE A 260 -3.89 9.16 1.26
CA PHE A 260 -3.43 7.87 1.77
C PHE A 260 -4.39 7.35 2.85
N ARG A 261 -5.16 6.31 2.53
CA ARG A 261 -6.04 5.62 3.46
C ARG A 261 -5.34 4.38 4.00
N PHE A 262 -5.42 4.14 5.31
CA PHE A 262 -4.85 2.96 5.95
C PHE A 262 -5.65 1.70 5.59
N VAL A 263 -4.94 0.62 5.25
CA VAL A 263 -5.53 -0.66 4.80
C VAL A 263 -5.51 -1.75 5.89
N GLY A 264 -4.89 -1.46 7.03
CA GLY A 264 -4.81 -2.39 8.16
C GLY A 264 -6.01 -2.31 9.11
N ASP A 265 -6.05 -3.25 10.05
CA ASP A 265 -6.97 -3.19 11.17
C ASP A 265 -6.49 -2.11 12.15
N VAL A 266 -7.40 -1.19 12.47
CA VAL A 266 -7.22 -0.18 13.52
C VAL A 266 -7.87 -0.68 14.79
N ASP A 267 -7.25 -0.36 15.92
CA ASP A 267 -7.78 -0.66 17.25
C ASP A 267 -9.09 0.13 17.55
#